data_AF-A0A260QH96-F1
#
_entry.id   AF-A0A260QH96-F1
#
_cell.length_a   1.000
_cell.length_b   1.000
_cell.length_c   1.000
_cell.angle_alpha   90.00
_cell.angle_beta   90.00
_cell.angle_gamma   90.00
#
_symmetry.space_group_name_H-M   'P 1'
#
loop_
_entity.id
_entity.type
_entity.pdbx_description
1 polymer ?
#
loop_
_entity_poly.entity_id
_entity_poly.type
_entity_poly.pdbx_seq_one_letter_code
_entity_poly.pdbx_strand_id
1 'polypeptide(L)'
;MCIAAATTAVIATTGAASSPPSPPDRTSPVAVAVHALVAESADAATRAIPADFASVMGYRPIVLDAMAENPHGDCSSPVPLPSEFEPSCKAHDLGYDLLRYAAATGKTVDPHWRRAIDGQLESRLHAACIERTDDGSRRACDAAASVAAAAVDMNSWRQSFGVPVAEPALPIALGGAAFALMTLSALLTGRYVRTRVSVPEIGEHA
;
A
#
# COMPACT_ATOMS: atom_id res chain seq x y z
N MET A 1 38.67 23.58 -0.64
CA MET A 1 38.70 22.67 -1.80
C MET A 1 37.58 21.65 -1.59
N CYS A 2 36.42 21.86 -2.22
CA CYS A 2 35.20 21.05 -2.00
C CYS A 2 35.11 19.95 -3.05
N ILE A 3 34.99 18.69 -2.62
CA ILE A 3 34.69 17.56 -3.50
C ILE A 3 33.21 17.24 -3.32
N ALA A 4 32.38 17.66 -4.28
CA ALA A 4 30.99 17.24 -4.36
C ALA A 4 30.93 15.92 -5.15
N ALA A 5 30.61 14.82 -4.47
CA ALA A 5 30.36 13.54 -5.11
C ALA A 5 28.94 13.52 -5.69
N ALA A 6 28.82 13.66 -7.01
CA ALA A 6 27.56 13.48 -7.72
C ALA A 6 27.30 11.98 -7.90
N THR A 7 26.29 11.44 -7.23
CA THR A 7 25.78 10.09 -7.44
C THR A 7 24.70 10.14 -8.53
N THR A 8 25.04 9.69 -9.73
CA THR A 8 24.10 9.48 -10.82
C THR A 8 23.37 8.15 -10.60
N ALA A 9 22.10 8.21 -10.18
CA ALA A 9 21.22 7.05 -10.18
C ALA A 9 20.83 6.73 -11.64
N VAL A 10 21.31 5.61 -12.16
CA VAL A 10 20.89 5.08 -13.46
C VAL A 10 19.58 4.32 -13.26
N ILE A 11 18.47 4.91 -13.68
CA ILE A 11 17.17 4.23 -13.73
C ILE A 11 17.14 3.47 -15.06
N ALA A 12 17.38 2.15 -15.01
CA ALA A 12 17.17 1.28 -16.16
C ALA A 12 15.66 1.06 -16.37
N THR A 13 15.04 1.82 -17.26
CA THR A 13 13.67 1.57 -17.69
C THR A 13 13.67 0.52 -18.80
N THR A 14 13.48 -0.75 -18.45
CA THR A 14 13.07 -1.76 -19.44
C THR A 14 11.57 -1.59 -19.70
N GLY A 15 11.23 -0.72 -20.66
CA GLY A 15 9.86 -0.58 -21.15
C GLY A 15 9.51 -1.78 -22.01
N ALA A 16 8.88 -2.79 -21.43
CA ALA A 16 8.18 -3.80 -22.21
C ALA A 16 7.00 -3.11 -22.93
N ALA A 17 6.97 -3.20 -24.26
CA ALA A 17 5.87 -2.67 -25.06
C ALA A 17 4.55 -3.32 -24.61
N SER A 18 3.68 -2.53 -24.00
CA SER A 18 2.35 -2.98 -23.59
C SER A 18 1.47 -3.05 -24.84
N SER A 19 0.84 -4.19 -25.08
CA SER A 19 -0.24 -4.29 -26.06
C SER A 19 -1.34 -3.27 -25.73
N PRO A 20 -2.07 -2.74 -26.73
CA PRO A 20 -3.16 -1.81 -26.48
C PRO A 20 -4.15 -2.43 -25.48
N PRO A 21 -4.58 -1.67 -24.46
CA PRO A 21 -5.46 -2.19 -23.42
C PRO A 21 -6.75 -2.69 -24.07
N SER A 22 -7.15 -3.91 -23.75
CA SER A 22 -8.48 -4.39 -24.07
C SER A 22 -9.52 -3.51 -23.36
N PRO A 23 -10.73 -3.33 -23.92
CA PRO A 23 -11.79 -2.63 -23.22
C PRO A 23 -11.98 -3.21 -21.81
N PRO A 24 -12.22 -2.37 -20.79
CA PRO A 24 -12.37 -2.84 -19.43
C PRO A 24 -13.52 -3.83 -19.34
N ASP A 25 -13.24 -5.01 -18.79
CA ASP A 25 -14.24 -6.04 -18.55
C ASP A 25 -15.07 -5.62 -17.35
N ARG A 26 -16.35 -5.33 -17.60
CA ARG A 26 -17.32 -4.89 -16.58
C ARG A 26 -18.37 -5.93 -16.27
N THR A 27 -18.40 -7.04 -17.02
CA THR A 27 -19.51 -8.00 -16.97
C THR A 27 -19.06 -9.39 -16.55
N SER A 28 -17.76 -9.69 -16.50
CA SER A 28 -17.34 -10.95 -15.92
C SER A 28 -17.72 -11.05 -14.45
N PRO A 29 -17.91 -12.29 -13.94
CA PRO A 29 -18.21 -12.51 -12.52
C PRO A 29 -17.19 -11.84 -11.58
N VAL A 30 -15.91 -11.79 -11.97
CA VAL A 30 -14.88 -11.12 -11.16
C VAL A 30 -15.05 -9.60 -11.19
N ALA A 31 -15.33 -9.00 -12.35
CA ALA A 31 -15.60 -7.56 -12.43
C ALA A 31 -16.78 -7.16 -11.54
N VAL A 32 -17.85 -7.96 -11.54
CA VAL A 32 -19.04 -7.75 -10.69
C VAL A 32 -18.68 -7.91 -9.21
N ALA A 33 -17.91 -8.94 -8.84
CA ALA A 33 -17.46 -9.15 -7.47
C ALA A 33 -16.58 -7.99 -6.96
N VAL A 34 -15.62 -7.52 -7.77
CA VAL A 34 -14.77 -6.37 -7.44
C VAL A 34 -15.62 -5.11 -7.29
N HIS A 35 -16.55 -4.85 -8.21
CA HIS A 35 -17.47 -3.70 -8.11
C HIS A 35 -18.28 -3.74 -6.80
N ALA A 36 -18.91 -4.87 -6.51
CA ALA A 36 -19.72 -5.03 -5.31
C ALA A 36 -18.86 -4.89 -4.05
N LEU A 37 -17.64 -5.42 -4.04
CA LEU A 37 -16.70 -5.25 -2.94
C LEU A 37 -16.35 -3.78 -2.70
N VAL A 38 -16.13 -2.99 -3.76
CA VAL A 38 -15.68 -1.60 -3.63
C VAL A 38 -16.80 -0.58 -3.40
N ALA A 39 -18.02 -0.86 -3.89
CA ALA A 39 -19.10 0.13 -3.97
C ALA A 39 -20.41 -0.26 -3.27
N GLU A 40 -20.56 -1.51 -2.83
CA GLU A 40 -21.82 -2.01 -2.26
C GLU A 40 -21.65 -2.47 -0.80
N SER A 41 -22.76 -2.94 -0.20
CA SER A 41 -22.75 -3.54 1.14
C SER A 41 -21.96 -4.85 1.18
N ALA A 42 -21.40 -5.21 2.34
CA ALA A 42 -20.69 -6.48 2.53
C ALA A 42 -21.51 -7.70 2.10
N ASP A 43 -22.80 -7.75 2.44
CA ASP A 43 -23.69 -8.83 2.02
C ASP A 43 -23.83 -8.93 0.50
N ALA A 44 -23.89 -7.79 -0.20
CA ALA A 44 -23.95 -7.76 -1.65
C ALA A 44 -22.61 -8.20 -2.26
N ALA A 45 -21.49 -7.73 -1.71
CA ALA A 45 -20.16 -8.16 -2.09
C ALA A 45 -20.00 -9.68 -1.97
N THR A 46 -20.31 -10.28 -0.82
CA THR A 46 -20.18 -11.73 -0.62
C THR A 46 -21.08 -12.54 -1.56
N ARG A 47 -22.28 -12.04 -1.91
CA ARG A 47 -23.16 -12.68 -2.90
C ARG A 47 -22.62 -12.60 -4.34
N ALA A 48 -21.85 -11.57 -4.65
CA ALA A 48 -21.26 -11.38 -5.97
C ALA A 48 -20.01 -12.24 -6.21
N ILE A 49 -19.40 -12.79 -5.15
CA ILE A 49 -18.21 -13.64 -5.24
C ILE A 49 -18.55 -14.94 -5.99
N PRO A 50 -17.71 -15.38 -6.95
CA PRO A 50 -17.92 -16.62 -7.70
C PRO A 50 -18.13 -17.84 -6.79
N ALA A 51 -19.07 -18.71 -7.15
CA ALA A 51 -19.48 -19.85 -6.31
C ALA A 51 -18.35 -20.87 -6.05
N ASP A 52 -17.41 -20.99 -6.99
CA ASP A 52 -16.22 -21.84 -6.96
C ASP A 52 -14.99 -21.14 -6.35
N PHE A 53 -15.11 -19.87 -5.92
CA PHE A 53 -14.02 -19.14 -5.27
C PHE A 53 -13.42 -19.93 -4.10
N ALA A 54 -14.27 -20.53 -3.26
CA ALA A 54 -13.80 -21.28 -2.10
C ALA A 54 -13.00 -22.54 -2.47
N SER A 55 -13.33 -23.20 -3.59
CA SER A 55 -12.56 -24.34 -4.08
C SER A 55 -11.22 -23.93 -4.70
N VAL A 56 -11.14 -22.73 -5.28
CA VAL A 56 -9.92 -22.21 -5.92
C VAL A 56 -8.97 -21.57 -4.90
N MET A 57 -9.52 -20.76 -3.99
CA MET A 57 -8.75 -19.97 -3.01
C MET A 57 -8.59 -20.66 -1.65
N GLY A 58 -9.36 -21.72 -1.38
CA GLY A 58 -9.21 -22.54 -0.18
C GLY A 58 -9.90 -22.00 1.07
N TYR A 59 -10.70 -20.93 0.98
CA TYR A 59 -11.47 -20.38 2.09
C TYR A 59 -12.79 -19.75 1.62
N ARG A 60 -13.73 -19.53 2.56
CA ARG A 60 -14.96 -18.78 2.29
C ARG A 60 -14.84 -17.37 2.88
N PRO A 61 -15.06 -16.31 2.09
CA PRO A 61 -15.16 -14.95 2.62
C PRO A 61 -16.28 -14.85 3.66
N ILE A 62 -16.10 -13.99 4.66
CA ILE A 62 -17.08 -13.73 5.71
C ILE A 62 -17.50 -12.27 5.71
N VAL A 63 -18.61 -11.97 6.37
CA VAL A 63 -18.99 -10.60 6.72
C VAL A 63 -18.69 -10.38 8.19
N LEU A 64 -17.83 -9.41 8.48
CA LEU A 64 -17.50 -8.97 9.84
C LEU A 64 -17.41 -7.44 9.84
N ASP A 65 -17.98 -6.80 10.87
CA ASP A 65 -17.96 -5.33 11.04
C ASP A 65 -18.37 -4.55 9.77
N ALA A 66 -19.43 -5.02 9.11
CA ALA A 66 -19.96 -4.48 7.85
C ALA A 66 -18.99 -4.49 6.66
N MET A 67 -17.94 -5.31 6.71
CA MET A 67 -17.02 -5.57 5.61
C MET A 67 -17.07 -7.04 5.18
N ALA A 68 -16.99 -7.29 3.87
CA ALA A 68 -16.68 -8.62 3.35
C ALA A 68 -15.16 -8.78 3.39
N GLU A 69 -14.67 -9.84 4.03
CA GLU A 69 -13.25 -9.99 4.34
C GLU A 69 -12.70 -11.41 4.15
N ASN A 70 -11.38 -11.49 4.00
CA ASN A 70 -10.63 -12.74 4.13
C ASN A 70 -10.44 -13.05 5.64
N PRO A 71 -11.05 -14.12 6.18
CA PRO A 71 -10.96 -14.46 7.61
C PRO A 71 -9.55 -14.83 8.07
N HIS A 72 -8.64 -15.07 7.12
CA HIS A 72 -7.23 -15.41 7.36
C HIS A 72 -6.27 -14.30 6.93
N GLY A 73 -6.80 -13.16 6.47
CA GLY A 73 -6.00 -11.99 6.10
C GLY A 73 -5.39 -11.30 7.31
N ASP A 74 -4.43 -10.43 7.04
CA ASP A 74 -3.76 -9.64 8.07
C ASP A 74 -3.34 -8.25 7.55
N CYS A 75 -3.05 -7.33 8.47
CA CYS A 75 -2.34 -6.12 8.11
C CYS A 75 -0.84 -6.40 8.01
N SER A 76 -0.41 -7.09 6.95
CA SER A 76 1.00 -7.35 6.66
C SER A 76 1.77 -6.04 6.46
N SER A 77 2.48 -5.59 7.50
CA SER A 77 3.31 -4.40 7.48
C SER A 77 4.63 -4.64 8.24
N PRO A 78 5.77 -4.11 7.75
CA PRO A 78 7.05 -4.22 8.45
C PRO A 78 7.08 -3.43 9.78
N VAL A 79 6.13 -2.52 9.97
CA VAL A 79 5.92 -1.79 11.22
C VAL A 79 4.49 -2.02 11.72
N PRO A 80 4.27 -2.10 13.04
CA PRO A 80 2.91 -2.23 13.59
C PRO A 80 2.00 -1.12 13.08
N LEU A 81 0.84 -1.50 12.56
CA LEU A 81 -0.22 -0.57 12.19
C LEU A 81 -1.27 -0.46 13.32
N PRO A 82 -2.03 0.64 13.38
CA PRO A 82 -3.18 0.75 14.27
C PRO A 82 -4.10 -0.47 14.13
N SER A 83 -4.53 -1.06 15.25
CA SER A 83 -5.35 -2.29 15.24
C SER A 83 -6.70 -2.08 14.58
N GLU A 84 -7.24 -0.86 14.62
CA GLU A 84 -8.47 -0.48 13.93
C GLU A 84 -8.39 -0.60 12.40
N PHE A 85 -7.19 -0.79 11.83
CA PHE A 85 -7.01 -1.04 10.40
C PHE A 85 -7.25 -2.50 10.01
N GLU A 86 -7.26 -3.43 10.96
CA GLU A 86 -7.34 -4.88 10.71
C GLU A 86 -8.52 -5.28 9.80
N PRO A 87 -9.77 -4.84 10.05
CA PRO A 87 -10.90 -5.18 9.17
C PRO A 87 -10.69 -4.66 7.74
N SER A 88 -10.10 -3.48 7.60
CA SER A 88 -9.84 -2.86 6.29
C SER A 88 -8.78 -3.63 5.50
N CYS A 89 -7.72 -4.09 6.18
CA CYS A 89 -6.68 -4.92 5.57
C CYS A 89 -7.24 -6.28 5.12
N LYS A 90 -8.03 -6.95 5.95
CA LYS A 90 -8.64 -8.24 5.59
C LYS A 90 -9.62 -8.12 4.41
N ALA A 91 -10.34 -7.01 4.32
CA ALA A 91 -11.19 -6.72 3.16
C ALA A 91 -10.38 -6.40 1.90
N HIS A 92 -9.23 -5.73 2.04
CA HIS A 92 -8.29 -5.49 0.94
C HIS A 92 -7.65 -6.80 0.43
N ASP A 93 -7.26 -7.69 1.33
CA ASP A 93 -6.75 -9.03 1.01
C ASP A 93 -7.77 -9.85 0.22
N LEU A 94 -9.06 -9.78 0.59
CA LEU A 94 -10.13 -10.40 -0.20
C LEU A 94 -10.19 -9.83 -1.62
N GLY A 95 -10.05 -8.51 -1.78
CA GLY A 95 -9.98 -7.86 -3.08
C GLY A 95 -8.80 -8.39 -3.91
N TYR A 96 -7.62 -8.50 -3.31
CA TYR A 96 -6.44 -9.07 -3.96
C TYR A 96 -6.62 -10.54 -4.33
N ASP A 97 -7.31 -11.31 -3.49
CA ASP A 97 -7.64 -12.70 -3.76
C ASP A 97 -8.63 -12.86 -4.91
N LEU A 98 -9.56 -11.91 -5.14
CA LEU A 98 -10.38 -11.88 -6.35
C LEU A 98 -9.52 -11.70 -7.62
N LEU A 99 -8.44 -10.90 -7.56
CA LEU A 99 -7.51 -10.73 -8.67
C LEU A 99 -6.69 -12.01 -8.93
N ARG A 100 -6.24 -12.68 -7.85
CA ARG A 100 -5.54 -13.97 -7.95
C ARG A 100 -6.47 -15.06 -8.49
N TYR A 101 -7.73 -15.07 -8.05
CA TYR A 101 -8.77 -15.95 -8.55
C TYR A 101 -9.00 -15.75 -10.06
N ALA A 102 -9.10 -14.50 -10.53
CA ALA A 102 -9.19 -14.20 -11.97
C ALA A 102 -8.02 -14.82 -12.74
N ALA A 103 -6.79 -14.63 -12.26
CA ALA A 103 -5.61 -15.20 -12.89
C ALA A 103 -5.63 -16.74 -12.90
N ALA A 104 -5.98 -17.37 -11.77
CA ALA A 104 -6.07 -18.82 -11.63
C ALA A 104 -7.13 -19.46 -12.54
N THR A 105 -8.19 -18.72 -12.85
CA THR A 105 -9.29 -19.16 -13.73
C THR A 105 -9.13 -18.71 -15.19
N GLY A 106 -7.94 -18.23 -15.57
CA GLY A 106 -7.60 -17.86 -16.94
C GLY A 106 -8.22 -16.56 -17.43
N LYS A 107 -8.65 -15.68 -16.51
CA LYS A 107 -9.16 -14.34 -16.82
C LYS A 107 -8.04 -13.30 -16.77
N THR A 108 -8.09 -12.34 -17.68
CA THR A 108 -7.22 -11.17 -17.65
C THR A 108 -7.64 -10.26 -16.51
N VAL A 109 -6.67 -9.80 -15.71
CA VAL A 109 -6.92 -8.80 -14.66
C VAL A 109 -6.83 -7.40 -15.26
N ASP A 110 -7.90 -6.63 -15.10
CA ASP A 110 -7.91 -5.21 -15.45
C ASP A 110 -7.15 -4.40 -14.38
N PRO A 111 -6.13 -3.61 -14.75
CA PRO A 111 -5.43 -2.70 -13.83
C PRO A 111 -6.33 -1.76 -13.03
N HIS A 112 -7.52 -1.42 -13.53
CA HIS A 112 -8.49 -0.58 -12.82
C HIS A 112 -9.07 -1.29 -11.59
N TRP A 113 -9.22 -2.61 -11.62
CA TRP A 113 -9.75 -3.37 -10.48
C TRP A 113 -8.82 -3.22 -9.27
N ARG A 114 -7.51 -3.40 -9.47
CA ARG A 114 -6.53 -3.23 -8.39
C ARG A 114 -6.49 -1.81 -7.84
N ARG A 115 -6.57 -0.80 -8.71
CA ARG A 115 -6.67 0.61 -8.27
C ARG A 115 -7.92 0.88 -7.45
N ALA A 116 -9.06 0.32 -7.84
CA ALA A 116 -10.31 0.49 -7.09
C ALA A 116 -10.22 -0.16 -5.70
N ILE A 117 -9.61 -1.34 -5.61
CA ILE A 117 -9.38 -2.04 -4.34
C ILE A 117 -8.40 -1.25 -3.45
N ASP A 118 -7.28 -0.77 -4.00
CA ASP A 118 -6.30 0.02 -3.26
C ASP A 118 -6.89 1.36 -2.77
N GLY A 119 -7.67 2.05 -3.62
CA GLY A 119 -8.35 3.28 -3.23
C GLY A 119 -9.44 3.08 -2.18
N GLN A 120 -10.12 1.93 -2.19
CA GLN A 120 -11.06 1.58 -1.13
C GLN A 120 -10.33 1.37 0.21
N LEU A 121 -9.19 0.68 0.20
CA LEU A 121 -8.36 0.51 1.39
C LEU A 121 -7.99 1.89 1.96
N GLU A 122 -7.42 2.79 1.15
CA GLU A 122 -7.07 4.15 1.57
C GLU A 122 -8.26 4.86 2.24
N SER A 123 -9.42 4.86 1.59
CA SER A 123 -10.62 5.50 2.14
C SER A 123 -11.04 4.90 3.48
N ARG A 124 -11.00 3.56 3.63
CA ARG A 124 -11.38 2.88 4.87
C ARG A 124 -10.37 3.10 6.01
N LEU A 125 -9.07 3.14 5.71
CA LEU A 125 -8.03 3.44 6.70
C LEU A 125 -8.23 4.84 7.28
N HIS A 126 -8.49 5.83 6.43
CA HIS A 126 -8.81 7.20 6.89
C HIS A 126 -10.12 7.26 7.67
N ALA A 127 -11.16 6.53 7.25
CA ALA A 127 -12.43 6.47 7.97
C ALA A 127 -12.27 5.88 9.39
N ALA A 128 -11.45 4.83 9.55
CA ALA A 128 -11.18 4.23 10.86
C ALA A 128 -10.54 5.22 11.85
N CYS A 129 -9.79 6.22 11.36
CA CYS A 129 -9.18 7.23 12.21
C CYS A 129 -10.18 8.22 12.81
N ILE A 130 -11.36 8.41 12.21
CA ILE A 130 -12.39 9.35 12.67
C ILE A 130 -12.86 9.02 14.10
N GLU A 131 -12.88 7.74 14.45
CA GLU A 131 -13.31 7.23 15.76
C GLU A 131 -12.41 7.69 16.93
N ARG A 132 -11.17 8.12 16.65
CA ARG A 132 -10.27 8.62 17.69
C ARG A 132 -10.73 10.00 18.17
N THR A 133 -11.02 10.14 19.46
CA THR A 133 -11.52 11.40 20.05
C THR A 133 -10.43 12.43 20.33
N ASP A 134 -9.19 11.99 20.57
CA ASP A 134 -8.04 12.89 20.77
C ASP A 134 -7.47 13.33 19.41
N ASP A 135 -7.34 14.64 19.23
CA ASP A 135 -6.85 15.26 18.00
C ASP A 135 -5.42 14.85 17.63
N GLY A 136 -4.54 14.67 18.61
CA GLY A 136 -3.17 14.23 18.37
C GLY A 136 -3.13 12.79 17.86
N SER A 137 -3.85 11.91 18.54
CA SER A 137 -4.01 10.51 18.20
C SER A 137 -4.69 10.31 16.83
N ARG A 138 -5.71 11.11 16.51
CA ARG A 138 -6.37 11.11 15.21
C ARG A 138 -5.39 11.47 14.09
N ARG A 139 -4.66 12.59 14.24
CA ARG A 139 -3.64 13.00 13.25
C ARG A 139 -2.55 11.94 13.05
N ALA A 140 -2.12 11.29 14.13
CA ALA A 140 -1.14 10.20 14.04
C ALA A 140 -1.70 8.98 13.29
N CYS A 141 -2.98 8.65 13.50
CA CYS A 141 -3.68 7.62 12.74
C CYS A 141 -3.77 7.97 11.26
N ASP A 142 -4.21 9.19 10.92
CA ASP A 142 -4.32 9.65 9.53
C ASP A 142 -2.98 9.60 8.81
N ALA A 143 -1.89 9.99 9.49
CA ALA A 143 -0.54 9.87 8.94
C ALA A 143 -0.16 8.40 8.68
N ALA A 144 -0.51 7.48 9.58
CA ALA A 144 -0.28 6.06 9.38
C ALA A 144 -1.12 5.50 8.21
N ALA A 145 -2.39 5.92 8.06
CA ALA A 145 -3.24 5.58 6.93
C ALA A 145 -2.63 6.01 5.60
N SER A 146 -2.17 7.26 5.49
CA SER A 146 -1.53 7.76 4.26
C SER A 146 -0.23 7.01 3.93
N VAL A 147 0.59 6.67 4.93
CA VAL A 147 1.83 5.91 4.70
C VAL A 147 1.51 4.49 4.22
N ALA A 148 0.53 3.82 4.84
CA ALA A 148 0.11 2.48 4.44
C ALA A 148 -0.47 2.46 3.02
N ALA A 149 -1.38 3.39 2.70
CA ALA A 149 -1.95 3.54 1.37
C ALA A 149 -0.88 3.81 0.30
N ALA A 150 0.06 4.73 0.58
CA ALA A 150 1.17 5.02 -0.34
C ALA A 150 2.08 3.81 -0.55
N ALA A 151 2.36 3.03 0.50
CA ALA A 151 3.16 1.81 0.38
C ALA A 151 2.49 0.77 -0.53
N VAL A 152 1.18 0.57 -0.38
CA VAL A 152 0.38 -0.33 -1.23
C VAL A 152 0.34 0.20 -2.67
N ASP A 153 0.05 1.47 -2.89
CA ASP A 153 -0.03 2.05 -4.25
C ASP A 153 1.33 1.99 -4.97
N MET A 154 2.44 2.29 -4.29
CA MET A 154 3.79 2.13 -4.86
C MET A 154 4.09 0.67 -5.23
N ASN A 155 3.66 -0.28 -4.39
CA ASN A 155 3.79 -1.71 -4.66
C ASN A 155 2.96 -2.13 -5.89
N SER A 156 1.72 -1.66 -5.96
CA SER A 156 0.84 -1.88 -7.10
C SER A 156 1.38 -1.28 -8.38
N TRP A 157 1.87 -0.04 -8.33
CA TRP A 157 2.50 0.62 -9.47
C TRP A 157 3.72 -0.15 -9.98
N ARG A 158 4.61 -0.63 -9.09
CA ARG A 158 5.77 -1.46 -9.47
C ARG A 158 5.34 -2.75 -10.16
N GLN A 159 4.18 -3.30 -9.78
CA GLN A 159 3.58 -4.49 -10.37
C GLN A 159 2.60 -4.15 -11.52
N SER A 160 2.67 -2.93 -12.08
CA SER A 160 1.81 -2.44 -13.17
C SER A 160 0.30 -2.57 -12.90
N PHE A 161 -0.08 -2.58 -11.62
CA PHE A 161 -1.44 -2.84 -11.13
C PHE A 161 -2.01 -4.19 -11.58
N GLY A 162 -1.15 -5.16 -11.91
CA GLY A 162 -1.55 -6.52 -12.27
C GLY A 162 -1.90 -7.39 -11.05
N VAL A 163 -1.93 -8.71 -11.26
CA VAL A 163 -2.18 -9.70 -10.20
C VAL A 163 -1.18 -9.51 -9.05
N PRO A 164 -1.63 -9.36 -7.79
CA PRO A 164 -0.74 -9.20 -6.64
C PRO A 164 0.16 -10.42 -6.43
N VAL A 165 1.48 -10.20 -6.55
CA VAL A 165 2.51 -11.23 -6.30
C VAL A 165 3.11 -11.02 -4.91
N ALA A 166 3.25 -12.12 -4.16
CA ALA A 166 3.94 -12.09 -2.87
C ALA A 166 5.44 -11.81 -3.09
N GLU A 167 5.96 -10.80 -2.40
CA GLU A 167 7.38 -10.47 -2.42
C GLU A 167 7.97 -10.58 -1.01
N PRO A 168 9.24 -10.97 -0.87
CA PRO A 168 9.87 -11.03 0.44
C PRO A 168 9.94 -9.62 1.05
N ALA A 169 9.35 -9.44 2.22
CA ALA A 169 9.31 -8.15 2.94
C ALA A 169 10.70 -7.65 3.37
N LEU A 170 11.66 -8.57 3.57
CA LEU A 170 12.98 -8.28 4.11
C LEU A 170 13.81 -7.30 3.26
N PRO A 171 14.03 -7.49 1.95
CA PRO A 171 14.76 -6.53 1.12
C PRO A 171 14.10 -5.14 1.04
N ILE A 172 12.77 -5.06 1.07
CA ILE A 172 12.04 -3.78 1.07
C ILE A 172 12.26 -3.04 2.40
N ALA A 173 12.14 -3.74 3.52
CA ALA A 173 12.36 -3.19 4.85
C ALA A 173 13.81 -2.69 5.04
N LEU A 174 14.79 -3.45 4.55
CA LEU A 174 16.22 -3.06 4.57
C LEU A 174 16.48 -1.79 3.73
N GLY A 175 15.87 -1.69 2.55
CA GLY A 175 15.95 -0.50 1.71
C GLY A 175 15.36 0.75 2.38
N GLY A 176 14.19 0.60 3.00
CA GLY A 176 13.52 1.69 3.74
C GLY A 176 14.33 2.17 4.96
N ALA A 177 14.87 1.24 5.75
CA ALA A 177 15.73 1.56 6.90
C ALA A 177 17.00 2.30 6.48
N ALA A 178 17.65 1.88 5.39
CA ALA A 178 18.81 2.57 4.86
C ALA A 178 18.49 4.00 4.42
N PHE A 179 17.35 4.22 3.76
CA PHE A 179 16.91 5.56 3.35
C PHE A 179 16.60 6.48 4.54
N ALA A 180 15.93 5.97 5.57
CA ALA A 180 15.67 6.71 6.81
C ALA A 180 16.97 7.10 7.53
N LEU A 181 17.95 6.19 7.59
CA LEU A 181 19.26 6.47 8.17
C LEU A 181 20.04 7.53 7.37
N MET A 182 19.98 7.47 6.03
CA MET A 182 20.64 8.46 5.17
C MET A 182 20.02 9.86 5.33
N THR A 183 18.69 9.96 5.35
CA THR A 183 17.99 11.25 5.54
C THR A 183 18.23 11.83 6.93
N LEU A 184 18.19 11.01 7.99
CA LEU A 184 18.52 11.44 9.35
C LEU A 184 19.98 11.93 9.45
N SER A 185 20.91 11.19 8.84
CA SER A 185 22.33 11.57 8.81
C SER A 185 22.54 12.90 8.09
N ALA A 186 21.86 13.14 6.96
CA ALA A 186 21.93 14.40 6.23
C ALA A 186 21.37 15.58 7.06
N LEU A 187 20.24 15.39 7.76
CA LEU A 187 19.65 16.42 8.63
C LEU A 187 20.54 16.75 9.83
N LEU A 188 21.13 15.74 10.49
CA LEU A 188 22.05 15.93 11.60
C LEU A 188 23.34 16.63 11.16
N THR A 189 23.90 16.24 10.01
CA THR A 189 25.10 16.87 9.44
C THR A 189 24.82 18.32 9.04
N GLY A 190 23.67 18.59 8.41
CA GLY A 190 23.26 19.96 8.07
C GLY A 190 23.07 20.86 9.30
N ARG A 191 22.46 20.33 10.37
CA ARG A 191 22.34 21.07 11.65
C ARG A 191 23.71 21.31 12.28
N TYR A 192 24.59 20.31 12.32
CA TYR A 192 25.93 20.43 12.87
C TYR A 192 26.77 21.49 12.13
N VAL A 193 26.79 21.48 10.80
CA VAL A 193 27.50 22.47 9.97
C VAL A 193 26.96 23.88 10.20
N ARG A 194 25.64 24.05 10.25
CA ARG A 194 24.99 25.36 10.47
C ARG A 194 25.30 25.95 11.85
N THR A 195 25.40 25.09 12.86
CA THR A 195 25.73 25.49 14.24
C THR A 195 27.21 25.89 14.36
N ARG A 196 28.13 25.17 13.69
CA ARG A 196 29.56 25.50 13.63
C ARG A 196 29.86 26.84 12.97
N VAL A 197 29.13 27.19 11.91
CA VAL A 197 29.29 28.49 11.20
C VAL A 197 28.80 29.67 12.05
N SER A 198 27.98 29.41 13.08
CA SER A 198 27.36 30.45 13.91
C SER A 198 28.11 30.72 15.23
N VAL A 199 29.20 30.00 15.52
CA VAL A 199 30.07 30.30 16.67
C VAL A 199 31.15 31.29 16.19
N PRO A 200 31.17 32.55 16.66
CA PRO A 200 32.28 33.46 16.38
C PRO A 200 33.51 32.96 17.13
N GLU A 201 34.67 32.94 16.47
CA GLU A 201 35.96 32.82 17.15
C GLU A 201 36.13 34.02 18.10
N ILE A 202 35.89 33.80 19.39
CA ILE A 202 36.28 34.76 20.43
C ILE A 202 37.73 34.45 20.79
N GLY A 203 38.64 35.14 20.12
CA GLY A 203 39.85 35.71 20.70
C GLY A 203 41.05 34.78 20.95
N GLU A 204 42.10 34.97 20.15
CA GLU A 204 43.49 34.97 20.65
C GLU A 204 44.19 36.25 20.17
N HIS A 205 44.14 37.29 21.01
CA HIS A 205 45.15 38.34 21.05
C HIS A 205 45.64 38.44 22.50
N ALA A 206 46.85 37.93 22.73
CA ALA A 206 47.72 38.29 23.84
C ALA A 206 49.15 38.40 23.28
#